data_AF-A0A645ALG1-F1
#
_entry.id   AF-A0A645ALG1-F1
#
_cell.length_a   1.000
_cell.length_b   1.000
_cell.length_c   1.000
_cell.angle_alpha   90.00
_cell.angle_beta   90.00
_cell.angle_gamma   90.00
#
_symmetry.space_group_name_H-M   'P 1'
#
loop_
_entity.id
_entity.type
_entity.pdbx_description
1 polymer ?
#
loop_
_entity_poly.entity_id
_entity_poly.type
_entity_poly.pdbx_seq_one_letter_code
_entity_poly.pdbx_strand_id
1 'polypeptide(L)' 'MYYFHREQLADFLSAIREDRQPLITLDDGRRTVELFTAIYRSQAEHGWVKLPLES' A
#
# COMPACT_ATOMS: atom_id res chain seq x y z
N MET A 1 -19.27 -0.83 -6.94
CA MET A 1 -18.08 0.02 -6.65
C MET A 1 -18.11 0.60 -5.24
N TYR A 2 -19.24 1.10 -4.74
CA TYR A 2 -19.31 1.76 -3.42
C TYR A 2 -19.20 0.85 -2.18
N TYR A 3 -19.59 -0.43 -2.28
CA TYR A 3 -19.59 -1.34 -1.13
C TYR A 3 -18.20 -1.48 -0.49
N PHE A 4 -17.19 -1.86 -1.27
CA PHE A 4 -15.85 -2.11 -0.72
C PHE A 4 -15.17 -0.85 -0.20
N HIS A 5 -15.36 0.31 -0.86
CA HIS A 5 -14.86 1.58 -0.32
C HIS A 5 -15.54 1.95 1.01
N ARG A 6 -16.84 1.67 1.14
CA ARG A 6 -17.54 1.88 2.40
C ARG A 6 -17.02 0.97 3.51
N GLU A 7 -16.77 -0.30 3.22
CA GLU A 7 -16.20 -1.23 4.21
C GLU A 7 -14.77 -0.83 4.61
N GLN A 8 -13.95 -0.34 3.67
CA GLN A 8 -12.61 0.19 3.97
C GLN A 8 -12.66 1.39 4.93
N LEU A 9 -13.59 2.33 4.68
CA LEU A 9 -13.78 3.47 5.57
C LEU A 9 -14.35 3.06 6.93
N ALA A 10 -15.25 2.07 6.96
CA ALA A 10 -15.81 1.54 8.20
C ALA A 10 -14.74 0.92 9.10
N ASP A 11 -13.83 0.11 8.53
CA ASP A 11 -12.71 -0.45 9.29
C ASP A 11 -11.78 0.65 9.80
N PHE A 12 -11.41 1.62 8.96
CA PHE A 12 -10.53 2.72 9.37
C PHE A 12 -11.12 3.52 10.55
N LEU A 13 -12.41 3.83 10.51
CA LEU A 13 -13.10 4.53 11.59
C LEU A 13 -13.21 3.68 12.87
N SER A 14 -13.47 2.38 12.75
CA SER A 14 -13.48 1.44 13.89
C SER A 14 -12.10 1.34 14.53
N ALA A 15 -11.04 1.25 13.71
CA ALA A 15 -9.66 1.15 14.19
C ALA A 15 -9.26 2.34 15.07
N ILE A 16 -9.64 3.55 14.68
CA ILE A 16 -9.42 4.77 15.48
C ILE A 16 -10.17 4.69 16.82
N ARG A 17 -11.43 4.25 16.81
CA ARG A 17 -12.27 4.20 18.02
C ARG A 17 -11.81 3.14 19.02
N GLU A 18 -11.25 2.04 18.50
CA GLU A 18 -10.80 0.89 19.27
C GLU A 18 -9.30 0.95 19.62
N ASP A 19 -8.59 2.01 19.22
CA ASP A 19 -7.14 2.17 19.38
C ASP A 19 -6.35 0.95 18.88
N ARG A 20 -6.72 0.45 17.69
CA ARG A 20 -6.05 -0.66 17.01
C ARG A 20 -5.52 -0.21 15.65
N GLN A 21 -4.64 -1.01 15.07
CA GLN A 21 -4.22 -0.79 13.69
C GLN A 21 -5.40 -1.03 12.72
N PRO A 22 -5.55 -0.19 11.68
CA PRO A 22 -6.50 -0.45 10.60
C PRO A 22 -6.05 -1.64 9.77
N LEU A 23 -6.96 -2.20 8.98
CA LEU A 23 -6.69 -3.32 8.07
C LEU A 23 -5.57 -3.03 7.08
N ILE A 24 -5.42 -1.77 6.65
CA ILE A 24 -4.38 -1.32 5.75
C ILE A 24 -3.63 -0.17 6.41
N THR A 25 -2.33 -0.37 6.66
CA THR A 25 -1.46 0.62 7.29
C THR A 25 -0.75 1.49 6.26
N LEU A 26 -0.03 2.53 6.73
CA LEU A 26 0.85 3.33 5.89
C LEU A 26 1.97 2.48 5.25
N ASP A 27 2.52 1.51 5.98
CA ASP A 27 3.57 0.63 5.48
C ASP A 27 3.09 -0.27 4.35
N ASP A 28 1.85 -0.77 4.43
CA ASP A 28 1.23 -1.54 3.34
C ASP A 28 1.03 -0.68 2.09
N GLY A 29 0.64 0.58 2.27
CA GLY A 29 0.56 1.57 1.19
C GLY A 29 1.93 1.85 0.57
N ARG A 30 2.97 2.03 1.38
CA ARG A 30 4.35 2.25 0.93
C ARG A 30 4.85 1.10 0.06
N ARG A 31 4.68 -0.15 0.51
CA ARG A 31 5.07 -1.35 -0.25
C ARG A 31 4.41 -1.41 -1.63
N THR A 32 3.15 -0.98 -1.73
CA THR A 32 2.41 -0.94 -3.00
C THR A 32 3.03 0.08 -3.97
N VAL A 33 3.26 1.32 -3.50
CA VAL A 33 3.91 2.37 -4.31
C VAL A 33 5.30 1.95 -4.75
N GLU A 34 6.03 1.31 -3.87
CA GLU A 34 7.38 0.81 -4.10
C GLU A 34 7.42 -0.26 -5.20
N LEU A 35 6.47 -1.21 -5.16
CA LEU A 35 6.32 -2.23 -6.20
C LEU A 35 6.04 -1.59 -7.58
N PHE A 36 5.10 -0.64 -7.66
CA PHE A 36 4.83 0.06 -8.92
C PHE A 36 6.05 0.83 -9.42
N THR A 37 6.77 1.47 -8.51
CA THR A 37 8.02 2.18 -8.84
C THR A 37 9.08 1.21 -9.39
N ALA A 38 9.24 0.04 -8.77
CA ALA A 38 10.18 -0.98 -9.22
C ALA A 38 9.81 -1.54 -10.60
N ILE A 39 8.51 -1.72 -10.88
CA ILE A 39 8.03 -2.14 -12.21
C ILE A 39 8.41 -1.10 -13.27
N TYR A 40 8.16 0.19 -13.02
CA TYR A 40 8.54 1.25 -13.96
C TYR A 40 10.05 1.33 -14.19
N ARG A 41 10.86 1.23 -13.11
CA ARG A 41 12.33 1.22 -13.20
C ARG A 41 12.84 0.00 -13.97
N SER A 42 12.33 -1.19 -13.67
CA SER A 42 12.69 -2.43 -14.35
C SER A 42 12.45 -2.36 -15.85
N GLN A 43 11.31 -1.79 -16.26
CA GLN A 43 11.01 -1.58 -17.67
C GLN A 43 12.00 -0.60 -18.32
N ALA A 44 12.27 0.53 -17.68
CA ALA A 44 13.18 1.54 -18.21
C ALA A 44 14.63 1.01 -18.35
N GLU A 45 15.11 0.28 -17.35
CA GLU A 45 16.49 -0.23 -17.26
C GLU A 45 16.69 -1.58 -17.95
N HIS A 46 15.60 -2.21 -18.42
CA HIS A 46 15.61 -3.56 -19.01
C HIS A 46 16.30 -4.61 -18.11
N GLY A 47 16.06 -4.49 -16.79
CA GLY A 47 16.78 -5.24 -15.77
C GLY A 47 15.96 -5.52 -14.51
N TRP A 48 16.52 -6.34 -13.62
CA TRP A 48 15.89 -6.70 -12.35
C TRP A 48 16.09 -5.58 -11.31
N VAL A 49 15.01 -5.20 -10.62
CA VAL A 49 15.05 -4.24 -9.51
C VAL A 49 14.88 -5.00 -8.19
N LYS A 50 15.83 -4.82 -7.27
CA LYS A 50 15.79 -5.42 -5.94
C LYS A 50 14.87 -4.61 -5.01
N LEU A 51 14.04 -5.32 -4.25
CA LEU A 51 13.23 -4.76 -3.18
C LEU A 51 13.84 -5.09 -1.79
N PRO A 52 13.68 -4.23 -0.77
CA PRO A 52 13.02 -2.94 -0.88
C PRO A 52 13.87 -1.90 -1.63
N LEU A 53 13.23 -0.91 -2.25
CA LEU A 53 13.90 0.23 -2.85
C LEU A 53 14.64 0.99 -1.74
N GLU A 54 15.93 1.29 -1.97
CA GLU A 54 16.68 2.17 -1.09
C GLU A 54 15.99 3.54 -1.04
N SER A 55 15.82 4.07 0.17
CA SER A 55 15.16 5.37 0.41
C SER A 55 16.06 6.54 0.03
#